data_AF-A0ABD0PED7-F1
#
_entry.id   AF-A0ABD0PED7-F1
#
_cell.length_a   1.000
_cell.length_b   1.000
_cell.length_c   1.000
_cell.angle_alpha   90.00
_cell.angle_beta   90.00
_cell.angle_gamma   90.00
#
_symmetry.space_group_name_H-M   'P 1'
#
loop_
_entity.id
_entity.type
_entity.pdbx_description
1 polymer ?
#
loop_
_entity_poly.entity_id
_entity_poly.type
_entity_poly.pdbx_seq_one_letter_code
_entity_poly.pdbx_strand_id
1 'polypeptide(L)' 'PGYGTVGKPIKLLANCFQVEIPKMDVYLYECPRRVNREVVDSMVQHFKVTIFGDRRPVYDGKKSLYTANPLPVAPAG' A
#
# COMPACT_ATOMS: atom_id res chain seq x y z
N PRO A 1 -17.35 -3.49 -27.11
CA PRO A 1 -18.47 -2.86 -26.38
C PRO A 1 -18.20 -1.36 -26.15
N GLY A 2 -19.06 -0.47 -26.68
CA GLY A 2 -18.93 0.98 -26.53
C GLY A 2 -19.76 1.54 -25.36
N TYR A 3 -19.78 2.86 -25.21
CA TYR A 3 -20.61 3.56 -24.23
C TYR A 3 -22.04 3.78 -24.75
N GLY A 4 -23.02 3.76 -23.84
CA GLY A 4 -24.43 4.03 -24.19
C GLY A 4 -24.67 5.49 -24.60
N THR A 5 -25.54 5.71 -25.59
CA THR A 5 -25.80 7.03 -26.20
C THR A 5 -27.25 7.51 -26.10
N VAL A 6 -28.17 6.66 -25.63
CA VAL A 6 -29.59 6.98 -25.51
C VAL A 6 -29.86 7.78 -24.23
N GLY A 7 -30.62 8.87 -24.35
CA GLY A 7 -31.08 9.69 -23.23
C GLY A 7 -30.54 11.12 -23.24
N LYS A 8 -31.09 11.96 -22.38
CA LYS A 8 -30.63 13.35 -22.21
C LYS A 8 -29.47 13.38 -21.20
N PRO A 9 -28.31 13.99 -21.54
CA PRO A 9 -27.21 14.13 -20.59
C PRO A 9 -27.62 14.89 -19.32
N ILE A 10 -27.16 14.41 -18.16
CA ILE A 10 -27.39 15.05 -16.85
C ILE A 10 -26.06 15.16 -16.10
N LYS A 11 -25.86 16.30 -15.40
CA LYS A 11 -24.69 16.50 -14.55
C LYS A 11 -24.87 15.75 -13.24
N LEU A 12 -23.88 14.94 -12.86
CA LEU A 12 -23.86 14.20 -11.61
C LEU A 12 -22.63 14.58 -10.81
N LEU A 13 -22.75 14.50 -9.49
CA LEU A 13 -21.60 14.45 -8.59
C LEU A 13 -21.55 13.04 -8.01
N ALA A 14 -20.38 12.43 -8.06
CA ALA A 14 -20.12 11.16 -7.40
C ALA A 14 -19.17 11.41 -6.23
N ASN A 15 -19.29 10.60 -5.19
CA ASN A 15 -18.32 10.57 -4.09
C ASN A 15 -17.05 9.79 -4.52
N CYS A 16 -16.53 10.13 -5.70
CA CYS A 16 -15.37 9.50 -6.35
C CYS A 16 -14.33 10.60 -6.57
N PHE A 17 -13.27 10.55 -5.77
CA PHE A 17 -12.18 11.52 -5.85
C PHE A 17 -11.05 10.94 -6.68
N GLN A 18 -10.57 11.72 -7.64
CA GLN A 18 -9.41 11.35 -8.45
C GLN A 18 -8.15 11.36 -7.58
N VAL A 19 -7.36 10.29 -7.68
CA VAL A 19 -6.07 10.16 -6.99
C VAL A 19 -4.99 9.98 -8.02
N GLU A 20 -3.89 10.72 -7.87
CA GLU A 20 -2.69 10.55 -8.69
C GLU A 20 -1.78 9.49 -8.06
N ILE A 21 -1.42 8.46 -8.84
CA ILE A 21 -0.56 7.38 -8.39
C ILE A 21 0.80 7.55 -9.08
N PRO A 22 1.92 7.65 -8.33
CA PRO A 22 3.24 7.75 -8.93
C PRO A 22 3.60 6.47 -9.70
N LYS A 23 4.34 6.62 -10.79
CA LYS A 23 4.94 5.49 -11.51
C LYS A 23 6.14 4.99 -10.71
N MET A 24 5.92 4.00 -9.86
CA MET A 24 6.95 3.42 -9.01
C MET A 24 6.68 1.94 -8.74
N ASP A 25 7.74 1.21 -8.41
CA ASP A 25 7.61 -0.15 -7.91
C ASP A 25 7.17 -0.16 -6.44
N VAL A 26 6.40 -1.18 -6.08
CA VAL A 26 5.98 -1.43 -4.70
C VAL A 26 6.43 -2.83 -4.32
N TYR A 27 7.05 -2.95 -3.14
CA TYR A 27 7.61 -4.20 -2.65
C TYR A 27 6.64 -4.83 -1.66
N LEU A 28 6.28 -6.09 -1.90
CA LEU A 28 5.36 -6.87 -1.07
C LEU A 28 6.15 -7.88 -0.22
N TYR A 29 5.90 -7.90 1.09
CA TYR A 29 6.45 -8.87 2.04
C TYR A 29 5.32 -9.62 2.74
N GLU A 30 5.52 -10.91 2.97
CA GLU A 30 4.57 -11.73 3.72
C GLU A 30 4.79 -11.58 5.23
N CYS A 31 3.73 -11.22 5.95
CA CYS A 31 3.70 -11.11 7.40
C CYS A 31 2.93 -12.30 8.01
N PRO A 32 3.36 -12.84 9.16
CA PRO A 32 2.66 -13.95 9.78
C PRO A 32 1.22 -13.58 10.17
N ARG A 33 0.24 -14.42 9.82
CA ARG A 33 -1.21 -14.16 9.99
C ARG A 33 -1.68 -13.81 11.40
N ARG A 34 -0.89 -14.16 12.42
CA ARG A 34 -1.20 -13.93 13.85
C ARG A 34 -0.72 -12.57 14.35
N VAL A 35 -0.13 -11.75 13.49
CA VAL A 35 0.44 -10.46 13.85
C VAL A 35 -0.60 -9.36 13.66
N ASN A 36 -0.97 -8.70 14.75
CA ASN A 36 -1.88 -7.55 14.76
C ASN A 36 -1.15 -6.28 14.30
N ARG A 37 -1.90 -5.25 13.90
CA ARG A 37 -1.34 -3.95 13.49
C ARG A 37 -0.40 -3.35 14.54
N GLU A 38 -0.76 -3.41 15.82
CA GLU A 38 0.06 -2.87 16.92
C GLU A 38 1.44 -3.52 17.00
N VAL A 39 1.53 -4.83 16.72
CA VAL A 39 2.81 -5.55 16.73
C VAL A 39 3.66 -5.11 15.55
N VAL A 40 3.06 -4.91 14.37
CA VAL A 40 3.78 -4.37 13.20
C VAL A 40 4.23 -2.94 13.46
N ASP A 41 3.37 -2.09 14.02
CA ASP A 41 3.73 -0.71 14.35
C ASP A 41 4.87 -0.64 15.35
N SER A 42 4.82 -1.47 16.40
CA SER A 42 5.91 -1.61 17.37
C SER A 42 7.20 -2.11 16.72
N MET A 43 7.13 -3.11 15.84
CA MET A 43 8.28 -3.61 15.09
C MET A 43 8.92 -2.51 14.22
N VAL A 44 8.10 -1.73 13.50
CA VAL A 44 8.58 -0.65 12.63
C VAL A 44 9.27 0.45 13.44
N GLN A 45 8.75 0.77 14.61
CA GLN A 45 9.36 1.74 15.52
C GLN A 45 10.67 1.23 16.12
N HIS A 46 10.68 0.00 16.65
CA HIS A 46 11.87 -0.58 17.30
C HIS A 46 13.01 -0.83 16.31
N PHE A 47 12.70 -1.32 15.11
CA PHE A 47 13.70 -1.62 14.07
C PHE A 47 13.83 -0.49 13.04
N LYS A 48 13.45 0.74 13.42
CA LYS A 48 13.55 1.91 12.53
C LYS A 48 14.98 2.11 12.04
N VAL A 49 15.98 2.06 12.91
CA VAL A 49 17.38 2.34 12.52
C VAL A 49 17.98 1.21 11.68
N THR A 50 17.61 -0.04 11.95
CA THR A 50 18.29 -1.22 11.40
C THR A 50 17.66 -1.74 10.11
N ILE A 51 16.33 -1.68 9.98
CA ILE A 51 15.61 -2.30 8.85
C ILE A 51 14.83 -1.24 8.06
N PHE A 52 14.00 -0.45 8.74
CA PHE A 52 13.03 0.39 8.05
C PHE A 52 13.63 1.71 7.55
N GLY A 53 14.63 2.26 8.25
CA GLY A 53 15.17 3.58 8.00
C GLY A 53 14.07 4.64 8.04
N ASP A 54 14.00 5.45 6.99
CA ASP A 54 12.93 6.43 6.79
C ASP A 54 11.72 5.86 6.01
N ARG A 55 11.74 4.57 5.67
CA ARG A 55 10.62 3.92 4.97
C ARG A 55 9.43 3.82 5.92
N ARG A 56 8.24 4.05 5.39
CA ARG A 56 6.96 3.91 6.09
C ARG A 56 6.20 2.73 5.50
N PRO A 57 6.44 1.51 5.99
CA PRO A 57 5.70 0.34 5.53
C PRO A 57 4.22 0.47 5.88
N VAL A 58 3.36 -0.10 5.05
CA VAL A 58 1.90 -0.16 5.30
C VAL A 58 1.46 -1.62 5.38
N TYR A 59 0.67 -1.94 6.41
CA TYR A 59 0.21 -3.29 6.69
C TYR A 59 -1.30 -3.43 6.50
N ASP A 60 -1.72 -4.46 5.77
CA ASP A 60 -3.13 -4.75 5.50
C ASP A 60 -3.90 -5.27 6.74
N GLY A 61 -3.20 -5.61 7.82
CA GLY A 61 -3.79 -6.22 9.03
C GLY A 61 -3.95 -7.73 8.94
N LYS A 62 -3.42 -8.38 7.90
CA LYS A 62 -3.52 -9.83 7.69
C LYS A 62 -2.17 -10.48 7.39
N LYS A 63 -1.63 -10.26 6.19
CA LYS A 63 -0.43 -10.98 5.73
C LYS A 63 0.46 -10.16 4.80
N SER A 64 0.07 -8.94 4.46
CA SER A 64 0.72 -8.19 3.40
C SER A 64 1.27 -6.88 3.95
N LEU A 65 2.60 -6.75 3.90
CA LEU A 65 3.32 -5.52 4.21
C LEU A 65 3.86 -4.93 2.91
N TYR A 66 3.62 -3.65 2.67
CA TYR A 66 4.06 -2.96 1.46
C TYR A 66 5.05 -1.86 1.77
N THR A 67 6.09 -1.70 0.96
CA THR A 67 7.03 -0.57 1.05
C THR A 67 7.28 0.09 -0.31
N ALA A 68 7.58 1.38 -0.25
CA ALA A 68 7.99 2.19 -1.41
C ALA A 68 9.40 1.85 -1.93
N ASN A 69 10.27 1.33 -1.06
CA ASN A 69 11.65 0.96 -1.38
C ASN A 69 11.96 -0.41 -0.78
N PRO A 70 12.91 -1.18 -1.35
CA PRO A 70 13.24 -2.49 -0.84
C PRO A 70 13.81 -2.37 0.58
N LEU A 71 13.43 -3.30 1.44
CA LEU A 71 13.97 -3.46 2.79
C LEU A 71 15.30 -4.22 2.70
N PRO A 72 16.28 -3.91 3.57
CA PRO A 72 17.59 -4.58 3.62
C PRO A 72 17.52 -6.00 4.21
N VAL A 73 16.42 -6.71 3.96
CA VAL A 73 16.15 -8.09 4.40
C VAL A 73 15.92 -9.02 3.21
N ALA A 74 15.68 -8.48 2.02
CA ALA A 74 15.60 -9.25 0.78
C ALA A 74 17.00 -9.35 0.17
N PRO A 75 17.50 -10.55 -0.20
CA PRO A 75 18.65 -10.63 -1.08
C PRO A 75 18.27 -9.94 -2.39
N ALA A 76 19.13 -9.03 -2.86
CA ALA A 76 18.96 -8.44 -4.18
C ALA A 76 18.99 -9.59 -5.20
N GLY A 77 17.81 -9.95 -5.70
CA GLY A 77 17.63 -10.83 -6.85
C GLY A 77 17.49 -9.99 -8.10
#